data_AF-A0ABD1CL48-F1
#
_entry.id   AF-A0ABD1CL48-F1
#
_cell.length_a   1.000
_cell.length_b   1.000
_cell.length_c   1.000
_cell.angle_alpha   90.00
_cell.angle_beta   90.00
_cell.angle_gamma   90.00
#
_symmetry.space_group_name_H-M   'P 1'
#
loop_
_entity.id
_entity.type
_entity.pdbx_description
1 polymer ?
#
loop_
_entity_poly.entity_id
_entity_poly.type
_entity_poly.pdbx_seq_one_letter_code
_entity_poly.pdbx_strand_id
1 'polypeptide(L)'
;MDKDTSRIFTTNKMLEEVHARNDKLLKDFGIELNNLNDAACESLADYAKIKQLTGLTELEPSFVDDYCYQEQSKALEARLQAITLKAQIKRLRAELKAEETDLAKLEHFVTETQAQLISSDEMEKLRVTREKWIEMLRSKQRTLMEKADVLNLDDLIAKVNAVEAEENA
;
A
#
# COMPACT_ATOMS: atom_id res chain seq x y z
N MET A 1 -14.85 -70.66 0.90
CA MET A 1 -14.23 -69.43 1.44
C MET A 1 -12.84 -69.32 0.86
N ASP A 2 -12.48 -68.15 0.37
CA ASP A 2 -11.15 -67.88 -0.17
C ASP A 2 -10.10 -67.94 0.96
N LYS A 3 -8.90 -68.42 0.64
CA LYS A 3 -7.82 -68.68 1.61
C LYS A 3 -7.38 -67.40 2.32
N ASP A 4 -7.50 -66.26 1.64
CA ASP A 4 -7.20 -64.94 2.20
C ASP A 4 -8.32 -64.46 3.14
N THR A 5 -9.59 -64.78 2.87
CA THR A 5 -10.70 -64.50 3.79
C THR A 5 -10.55 -65.28 5.10
N SER A 6 -10.15 -66.55 5.02
CA SER A 6 -9.89 -67.38 6.22
C SER A 6 -8.69 -66.88 7.03
N ARG A 7 -7.64 -66.38 6.37
CA ARG A 7 -6.47 -65.77 7.05
C ARG A 7 -6.85 -64.48 7.79
N ILE A 8 -7.54 -63.56 7.14
CA ILE A 8 -7.99 -62.29 7.74
C ILE A 8 -8.92 -62.56 8.94
N PHE A 9 -9.82 -63.53 8.82
CA PHE A 9 -10.70 -63.91 9.93
C PHE A 9 -9.91 -64.45 11.13
N THR A 10 -8.88 -65.26 10.88
CA THR A 10 -8.04 -65.84 11.93
C THR A 10 -7.17 -64.77 12.60
N THR A 11 -6.61 -63.83 11.84
CA THR A 11 -5.81 -62.72 12.39
C THR A 11 -6.67 -61.76 13.21
N ASN A 12 -7.88 -61.43 12.77
CA ASN A 12 -8.79 -60.56 13.53
C ASN A 12 -9.20 -61.22 14.85
N LYS A 13 -9.48 -62.52 14.83
CA LYS A 13 -9.78 -63.27 16.07
C LYS A 13 -8.60 -63.25 17.04
N MET A 14 -7.37 -63.47 16.55
CA MET A 14 -6.18 -63.36 17.40
C MET A 14 -5.99 -61.94 17.96
N LEU A 15 -6.29 -60.91 17.16
CA LEU A 15 -6.22 -59.52 17.61
C LEU A 15 -7.22 -59.24 18.73
N GLU A 16 -8.47 -59.68 18.59
CA GLU A 16 -9.52 -59.55 19.60
C GLU A 16 -9.14 -60.28 20.90
N GLU A 17 -8.58 -61.49 20.82
CA GLU A 17 -8.09 -62.24 21.98
C GLU A 17 -6.94 -61.51 22.70
N VAL A 18 -6.04 -60.86 21.95
CA VAL A 18 -4.98 -60.03 22.52
C VAL A 18 -5.53 -58.78 23.19
N HIS A 19 -6.51 -58.10 22.57
CA HIS A 19 -7.18 -56.94 23.17
C HIS A 19 -7.86 -57.30 24.49
N ALA A 20 -8.67 -58.37 24.48
CA ALA A 20 -9.37 -58.82 25.69
C ALA A 20 -8.39 -59.22 26.82
N ARG A 21 -7.24 -59.83 26.46
CA ARG A 21 -6.19 -60.18 27.43
C ARG A 21 -5.53 -58.94 28.02
N ASN A 22 -5.22 -57.95 27.19
CA ASN A 22 -4.60 -56.70 27.62
C ASN A 22 -5.55 -55.88 28.50
N ASP A 23 -6.83 -55.78 28.13
CA ASP A 23 -7.85 -55.09 28.92
C ASP A 23 -8.03 -55.74 30.30
N LYS A 24 -8.02 -57.08 30.34
CA LYS A 24 -8.06 -57.82 31.60
C LYS A 24 -6.84 -57.53 32.46
N LEU A 25 -5.64 -57.57 31.89
CA LEU A 25 -4.40 -57.27 32.60
C LEU A 25 -4.42 -55.85 33.17
N LEU A 26 -4.79 -54.86 32.37
CA LEU A 26 -4.92 -53.47 32.82
C LEU A 26 -5.90 -53.35 33.99
N LYS A 27 -7.05 -54.02 33.90
CA LYS A 27 -8.05 -54.05 34.98
C LYS A 27 -7.53 -54.74 36.24
N ASP A 28 -6.77 -55.83 36.10
CA ASP A 28 -6.14 -56.53 37.23
C ASP A 28 -5.11 -55.64 37.96
N PHE A 29 -4.51 -54.66 37.25
CA PHE A 29 -3.66 -53.60 37.83
C PHE A 29 -4.44 -52.35 38.28
N GLY A 30 -5.78 -52.37 38.25
CA GLY A 30 -6.62 -51.24 38.65
C GLY A 30 -6.72 -50.10 37.64
N ILE A 31 -6.28 -50.33 36.39
CA ILE A 31 -6.36 -49.37 35.30
C ILE A 31 -7.60 -49.66 34.47
N GLU A 32 -8.62 -48.81 34.57
CA GLU A 32 -9.81 -48.89 33.73
C GLU A 32 -9.74 -47.82 32.63
N LEU A 33 -9.51 -48.23 31.38
CA LEU A 33 -9.39 -47.34 30.22
C LEU A 33 -10.65 -46.46 30.00
N ASN A 34 -11.81 -46.91 30.48
CA ASN A 34 -13.08 -46.19 30.36
C ASN A 34 -13.26 -45.09 31.43
N ASN A 35 -12.38 -45.05 32.45
CA ASN A 35 -12.45 -44.12 33.59
C ASN A 35 -11.19 -43.23 33.69
N LEU A 36 -10.48 -43.04 32.57
CA LEU A 36 -9.36 -42.10 32.51
C LEU A 36 -9.89 -40.67 32.62
N ASN A 37 -9.16 -39.82 33.35
CA ASN A 37 -9.47 -38.40 33.43
C ASN A 37 -9.05 -37.68 32.13
N ASP A 38 -9.56 -36.46 31.92
CA ASP A 38 -9.29 -35.69 30.70
C ASP A 38 -7.79 -35.48 30.46
N ALA A 39 -7.01 -35.23 31.50
CA ALA A 39 -5.56 -35.04 31.40
C ALA A 39 -4.82 -36.31 30.92
N ALA A 40 -5.24 -37.50 31.37
CA ALA A 40 -4.68 -38.77 30.92
C ALA A 40 -5.09 -39.06 29.47
N CYS A 41 -6.33 -38.73 29.09
CA CYS A 41 -6.80 -38.84 27.71
C CYS A 41 -6.01 -37.91 26.75
N GLU A 42 -5.79 -36.66 27.15
CA GLU A 42 -4.97 -35.70 26.38
C GLU A 42 -3.53 -36.18 26.23
N SER A 43 -2.90 -36.64 27.33
CA SER A 43 -1.53 -37.16 27.31
C SER A 43 -1.38 -38.39 26.40
N LEU A 44 -2.37 -39.29 26.41
CA LEU A 44 -2.39 -40.44 25.50
C LEU A 44 -2.58 -40.03 24.03
N ALA A 45 -3.40 -39.01 23.77
CA ALA A 45 -3.58 -38.48 22.43
C ALA A 45 -2.29 -37.81 21.90
N ASP A 46 -1.59 -37.04 22.73
CA ASP A 46 -0.30 -36.44 22.41
C ASP A 46 0.76 -37.51 22.16
N TYR A 47 0.84 -38.52 23.02
CA TYR A 47 1.73 -39.67 22.83
C TYR A 47 1.47 -40.37 21.48
N ALA A 48 0.20 -40.65 21.16
CA ALA A 48 -0.18 -41.30 19.90
C ALA A 48 0.18 -40.45 18.68
N LYS A 49 -0.04 -39.14 18.76
CA LYS A 49 0.30 -38.18 17.70
C LYS A 49 1.80 -38.11 17.47
N ILE A 50 2.60 -38.02 18.53
CA ILE A 50 4.07 -38.01 18.44
C ILE A 50 4.58 -39.32 17.85
N LYS A 51 4.05 -40.46 18.31
CA LYS A 51 4.38 -41.78 17.77
C LYS A 51 4.09 -41.87 16.27
N GLN A 52 2.94 -41.37 15.84
CA GLN A 52 2.56 -41.35 14.42
C GLN A 52 3.49 -40.47 13.58
N LEU A 53 3.88 -39.29 14.09
CA LEU A 53 4.72 -38.33 13.36
C LEU A 53 6.19 -38.76 13.29
N THR A 54 6.70 -39.40 14.35
CA THR A 54 8.12 -39.76 14.48
C THR A 54 8.42 -41.20 14.07
N GLY A 55 7.41 -42.08 14.07
CA GLY A 55 7.58 -43.51 13.83
C GLY A 55 8.25 -44.27 14.97
N LEU A 56 8.46 -43.63 16.13
CA LEU A 56 9.14 -44.23 17.28
C LEU A 56 8.22 -45.23 18.00
N THR A 57 8.67 -46.48 18.11
CA THR A 57 7.89 -47.55 18.77
C THR A 57 7.82 -47.39 20.29
N GLU A 58 8.86 -46.82 20.89
CA GLU A 58 8.99 -46.53 22.32
C GLU A 58 9.34 -45.06 22.51
N LEU A 59 8.61 -44.39 23.40
CA LEU A 59 8.81 -43.00 23.77
C LEU A 59 8.86 -42.93 25.28
N GLU A 60 9.93 -42.35 25.81
CA GLU A 60 10.02 -42.02 27.23
C GLU A 60 9.05 -40.86 27.54
N PRO A 61 8.32 -40.88 28.67
CA PRO A 61 7.36 -39.82 28.99
C PRO A 61 7.96 -38.41 28.99
N SER A 62 9.21 -38.25 29.41
CA SER A 62 9.94 -36.97 29.38
C SER A 62 10.02 -36.36 27.98
N PHE A 63 10.14 -37.18 26.94
CA PHE A 63 10.18 -36.73 25.55
C PHE A 63 8.83 -36.18 25.07
N VAL A 64 7.73 -36.70 25.61
CA VAL A 64 6.38 -36.25 25.26
C VAL A 64 6.16 -34.84 25.78
N ASP A 65 6.49 -34.59 27.04
CA ASP A 65 6.39 -33.27 27.65
C ASP A 65 7.27 -32.26 26.90
N ASP A 66 8.55 -32.60 26.66
CA ASP A 66 9.48 -31.74 25.94
C ASP A 66 9.00 -31.41 24.52
N TYR A 67 8.47 -32.41 23.79
CA TYR A 67 7.92 -32.18 22.46
C TYR A 67 6.69 -31.27 22.50
N CYS A 68 5.76 -31.51 23.43
CA CYS A 68 4.58 -30.67 23.58
C CYS A 68 4.95 -29.23 23.93
N TYR A 69 5.92 -29.01 24.82
CA TYR A 69 6.44 -27.68 25.13
C TYR A 69 7.08 -27.01 23.92
N GLN A 70 7.87 -27.73 23.14
CA GLN A 70 8.49 -27.18 21.91
C GLN A 70 7.44 -26.77 20.88
N GLU A 71 6.41 -27.59 20.66
CA GLU A 71 5.34 -27.26 19.72
C GLU A 71 4.49 -26.07 20.19
N GLN A 72 4.19 -25.99 21.50
CA GLN A 72 3.52 -24.83 22.08
C GLN A 72 4.38 -23.56 21.94
N SER A 73 5.68 -23.66 22.19
CA SER A 73 6.63 -22.56 22.01
C SER A 73 6.66 -22.07 20.57
N LYS A 74 6.82 -22.96 19.59
CA LYS A 74 6.76 -22.63 18.15
C LYS A 74 5.43 -21.98 17.76
N ALA A 75 4.31 -22.49 18.27
CA ALA A 75 3.00 -21.92 17.99
C ALA A 75 2.85 -20.50 18.57
N LEU A 76 3.38 -20.26 19.77
CA LEU A 76 3.41 -18.93 20.38
C LEU A 76 4.31 -17.96 19.62
N GLU A 77 5.50 -18.41 19.20
CA GLU A 77 6.42 -17.62 18.37
C GLU A 77 5.77 -17.24 17.04
N ALA A 78 5.16 -18.19 16.33
CA ALA A 78 4.46 -17.95 15.09
C ALA A 78 3.29 -16.95 15.28
N ARG A 79 2.55 -17.06 16.39
CA ARG A 79 1.48 -16.12 16.73
C ARG A 79 2.01 -14.72 16.97
N LEU A 80 3.14 -14.59 17.66
CA LEU A 80 3.79 -13.32 17.92
C LEU A 80 4.30 -12.67 16.62
N GLN A 81 4.95 -13.46 15.76
CA GLN A 81 5.36 -13.01 14.43
C GLN A 81 4.17 -12.54 13.60
N ALA A 82 3.06 -13.28 13.60
CA ALA A 82 1.84 -12.91 12.88
C ALA A 82 1.25 -11.58 13.38
N ILE A 83 1.27 -11.31 14.69
CA ILE A 83 0.84 -10.03 15.26
C ILE A 83 1.73 -8.90 14.77
N THR A 84 3.06 -9.08 14.82
CA THR A 84 4.03 -8.08 14.34
C THR A 84 3.85 -7.77 12.86
N LEU A 85 3.75 -8.80 12.01
CA LEU A 85 3.53 -8.63 10.57
C LEU A 85 2.20 -7.91 10.28
N LYS A 86 1.12 -8.24 11.00
CA LYS A 86 -0.16 -7.54 10.86
C LYS A 86 -0.04 -6.05 11.21
N ALA A 87 0.70 -5.71 12.27
CA ALA A 87 0.94 -4.32 12.63
C ALA A 87 1.77 -3.58 11.57
N GLN A 88 2.80 -4.23 11.01
CA GLN A 88 3.61 -3.67 9.92
C GLN A 88 2.78 -3.45 8.64
N ILE A 89 1.93 -4.41 8.24
CA ILE A 89 1.02 -4.26 7.11
C ILE A 89 0.09 -3.05 7.31
N LYS A 90 -0.44 -2.86 8.51
CA LYS A 90 -1.30 -1.71 8.82
C LYS A 90 -0.55 -0.39 8.69
N ARG A 91 0.71 -0.33 9.16
CA ARG A 91 1.57 0.85 9.00
C ARG A 91 1.86 1.14 7.53
N LEU A 92 2.34 0.15 6.77
CA LEU A 92 2.66 0.29 5.34
C LEU A 92 1.45 0.73 4.51
N ARG A 93 0.25 0.24 4.82
CA ARG A 93 -0.98 0.71 4.16
C ARG A 93 -1.29 2.17 4.45
N ALA A 94 -1.01 2.65 5.65
CA ALA A 94 -1.20 4.06 6.01
C ALA A 94 -0.17 4.95 5.30
N GLU A 95 1.08 4.51 5.23
CA GLU A 95 2.16 5.20 4.49
C GLU A 95 1.85 5.26 2.99
N LEU A 96 1.44 4.15 2.39
CA LEU A 96 1.04 4.09 0.98
C LEU A 96 -0.09 5.08 0.69
N LYS A 97 -1.13 5.12 1.54
CA LYS A 97 -2.25 6.04 1.38
C LYS A 97 -1.80 7.51 1.48
N ALA A 98 -0.88 7.82 2.37
CA ALA A 98 -0.32 9.18 2.48
C ALA A 98 0.44 9.55 1.19
N GLU A 99 1.28 8.66 0.69
CA GLU A 99 2.03 8.85 -0.56
C GLU A 99 1.09 9.03 -1.76
N GLU A 100 0.03 8.23 -1.87
CA GLU A 100 -1.00 8.39 -2.90
C GLU A 100 -1.66 9.77 -2.85
N THR A 101 -1.92 10.31 -1.65
CA THR A 101 -2.49 11.65 -1.52
C THR A 101 -1.51 12.74 -1.93
N ASP A 102 -0.21 12.56 -1.68
CA ASP A 102 0.81 13.51 -2.08
C ASP A 102 1.08 13.46 -3.59
N LEU A 103 1.08 12.25 -4.18
CA LEU A 103 1.13 12.06 -5.62
C LEU A 103 -0.03 12.80 -6.31
N ALA A 104 -1.26 12.65 -5.82
CA ALA A 104 -2.42 13.33 -6.39
C ALA A 104 -2.29 14.87 -6.35
N LYS A 105 -1.68 15.43 -5.30
CA LYS A 105 -1.39 16.88 -5.24
C LYS A 105 -0.36 17.28 -6.28
N LEU A 106 0.70 16.49 -6.45
CA LEU A 106 1.75 16.75 -7.44
C LEU A 106 1.20 16.65 -8.87
N GLU A 107 0.38 15.65 -9.16
CA GLU A 107 -0.29 15.51 -10.46
C GLU A 107 -1.20 16.70 -10.75
N HIS A 108 -1.96 17.15 -9.76
CA HIS A 108 -2.79 18.34 -9.88
C HIS A 108 -1.95 19.59 -10.17
N PHE A 109 -0.87 19.79 -9.42
CA PHE A 109 0.06 20.91 -9.63
C PHE A 109 0.68 20.89 -11.03
N VAL A 110 1.11 19.73 -11.53
CA VAL A 110 1.65 19.60 -12.89
C VAL A 110 0.58 19.96 -13.93
N THR A 111 -0.65 19.51 -13.73
CA THR A 111 -1.76 19.81 -14.64
C THR A 111 -2.08 21.31 -14.67
N GLU A 112 -2.14 21.97 -13.50
CA GLU A 112 -2.38 23.40 -13.41
C GLU A 112 -1.25 24.22 -14.02
N THR A 113 0.01 23.86 -13.74
CA THR A 113 1.17 24.56 -14.29
C THR A 113 1.29 24.38 -15.80
N GLN A 114 0.99 23.20 -16.34
CA GLN A 114 0.92 22.97 -17.78
C GLN A 114 -0.21 23.77 -18.44
N ALA A 115 -1.39 23.89 -17.80
CA ALA A 115 -2.49 24.70 -18.32
C ALA A 115 -2.17 26.20 -18.37
N GLN A 116 -1.31 26.68 -17.47
CA GLN A 116 -0.85 28.08 -17.44
C GLN A 116 0.37 28.33 -18.33
N LEU A 117 1.00 27.28 -18.85
CA LEU A 117 2.15 27.40 -19.73
C LEU A 117 1.68 27.90 -21.11
N ILE A 118 2.03 29.14 -21.44
CA ILE A 118 1.90 29.65 -22.81
C ILE A 118 3.03 29.02 -23.64
N SER A 119 2.72 28.53 -24.83
CA SER A 119 3.76 27.94 -25.69
C SER A 119 4.82 29.00 -26.06
N SER A 120 6.07 28.56 -26.25
CA SER A 120 7.15 29.47 -26.71
C SER A 120 6.77 30.20 -28.01
N ASP A 121 6.03 29.52 -28.89
CA ASP A 121 5.54 30.09 -30.15
C ASP A 121 4.49 31.19 -29.92
N GLU A 122 3.57 31.00 -28.96
CA GLU A 122 2.58 32.03 -28.59
C GLU A 122 3.25 33.22 -27.89
N MET A 123 4.25 32.96 -27.04
CA MET A 123 5.02 34.01 -26.40
C MET A 123 5.77 34.85 -27.45
N GLU A 124 6.38 34.20 -28.44
CA GLU A 124 7.08 34.89 -29.55
C GLU A 124 6.10 35.67 -30.44
N LYS A 125 4.91 35.13 -30.73
CA LYS A 125 3.84 35.87 -31.45
C LYS A 125 3.42 37.13 -30.70
N LEU A 126 3.23 37.04 -29.38
CA LEU A 126 2.92 38.19 -28.53
C LEU A 126 4.05 39.22 -28.53
N ARG A 127 5.31 38.75 -28.48
CA ARG A 127 6.52 39.60 -28.54
C ARG A 127 6.59 40.38 -29.85
N VAL A 128 6.49 39.69 -30.99
CA VAL A 128 6.50 40.32 -32.33
C VAL A 128 5.34 41.30 -32.51
N THR A 129 4.15 40.96 -32.02
CA THR A 129 2.99 41.86 -32.09
C THR A 129 3.23 43.12 -31.27
N ARG A 130 3.77 43.00 -30.06
CA ARG A 130 4.16 44.15 -29.23
C ARG A 130 5.24 45.00 -29.87
N GLU A 131 6.27 44.39 -30.45
CA GLU A 131 7.34 45.12 -31.17
C GLU A 131 6.76 45.95 -32.33
N LYS A 132 5.84 45.38 -33.11
CA LYS A 132 5.13 46.13 -34.16
C LYS A 132 4.33 47.31 -33.64
N TRP A 133 3.61 47.15 -32.53
CA TRP A 133 2.87 48.24 -31.90
C TRP A 133 3.79 49.35 -31.38
N ILE A 134 4.90 48.97 -30.75
CA ILE A 134 5.91 49.93 -30.27
C ILE A 134 6.46 50.72 -31.44
N GLU A 135 6.83 50.06 -32.54
CA GLU A 135 7.38 50.73 -33.71
C GLU A 135 6.35 51.65 -34.38
N MET A 136 5.09 51.21 -34.49
CA MET A 136 4.00 52.05 -35.00
C MET A 136 3.81 53.32 -34.15
N LEU A 137 3.81 53.18 -32.82
CA LEU A 137 3.68 54.31 -31.89
C LEU A 137 4.86 55.27 -32.01
N ARG A 138 6.09 54.74 -32.09
CA ARG A 138 7.29 55.54 -32.32
C ARG A 138 7.25 56.29 -33.65
N SER A 139 6.79 55.65 -34.73
CA SER A 139 6.60 56.30 -36.02
C SER A 139 5.57 57.43 -35.93
N LYS A 140 4.42 57.20 -35.30
CA LYS A 140 3.38 58.23 -35.12
C LYS A 140 3.90 59.40 -34.29
N GLN A 141 4.62 59.11 -33.21
CA GLN A 141 5.24 60.13 -32.37
C GLN A 141 6.22 60.98 -33.18
N ARG A 142 7.08 60.35 -33.99
CA ARG A 142 8.04 61.05 -34.87
C ARG A 142 7.32 61.99 -35.84
N THR A 143 6.30 61.52 -36.54
CA THR A 143 5.52 62.35 -37.47
C THR A 143 4.81 63.51 -36.77
N LEU A 144 4.34 63.32 -35.53
CA LEU A 144 3.76 64.41 -34.74
C LEU A 144 4.80 65.45 -34.33
N MET A 145 6.00 65.01 -33.93
CA MET A 145 7.11 65.90 -33.61
C MET A 145 7.57 66.71 -34.83
N GLU A 146 7.72 66.06 -36.00
CA GLU A 146 8.07 66.75 -37.25
C GLU A 146 7.05 67.83 -37.63
N LYS A 147 5.75 67.59 -37.39
CA LYS A 147 4.71 68.62 -37.62
C LYS A 147 4.77 69.74 -36.59
N ALA A 148 5.10 69.43 -35.35
CA ALA A 148 5.26 70.43 -34.30
C ALA A 148 6.48 71.34 -34.58
N ASP A 149 7.59 70.78 -35.07
CA ASP A 149 8.81 71.53 -35.40
C ASP A 149 8.60 72.53 -36.57
N VAL A 150 7.63 72.28 -37.45
CA VAL A 150 7.26 73.17 -38.57
C VAL A 150 6.25 74.24 -38.16
N LEU A 151 5.49 74.02 -37.09
CA LEU A 151 4.51 74.97 -36.57
C LEU A 151 5.19 75.98 -35.65
N ASN A 152 5.55 77.15 -36.19
CA ASN A 152 5.95 78.28 -35.38
C ASN A 152 4.72 78.86 -34.65
N LEU A 153 4.49 78.37 -33.43
CA LEU A 153 3.38 78.79 -32.58
C LEU A 153 3.42 80.30 -32.29
N ASP A 154 4.60 80.88 -32.16
CA ASP A 154 4.76 82.32 -31.88
C ASP A 154 4.30 83.17 -33.07
N ASP A 155 4.62 82.78 -34.31
CA ASP A 155 4.12 83.45 -35.52
C ASP A 155 2.60 83.29 -35.68
N LEU A 156 2.05 82.14 -35.31
CA LEU A 156 0.61 81.89 -35.38
C LEU A 156 -0.14 82.72 -34.33
N ILE A 157 0.37 82.77 -33.10
CA ILE A 157 -0.16 83.60 -32.00
C ILE A 157 -0.12 85.08 -32.40
N ALA A 158 0.99 85.54 -32.98
CA ALA A 158 1.13 86.93 -33.45
C ALA A 158 0.09 87.27 -34.53
N LYS A 159 -0.15 86.37 -35.49
CA LYS A 159 -1.17 86.56 -36.54
C LYS A 159 -2.60 86.55 -35.99
N VAL A 160 -2.92 85.67 -35.04
CA VAL A 160 -4.24 85.63 -34.41
C VAL A 160 -4.50 86.92 -33.63
N ASN A 161 -3.55 87.36 -32.81
CA ASN A 161 -3.67 88.61 -32.06
C ASN A 161 -3.84 89.84 -32.98
N ALA A 162 -3.21 89.84 -34.16
CA ALA A 162 -3.37 90.91 -35.14
C ALA A 162 -4.78 90.93 -35.75
N VAL A 163 -5.34 89.76 -36.08
CA VAL A 163 -6.71 89.64 -36.60
C VAL A 163 -7.74 90.04 -35.53
N GLU A 164 -7.55 89.61 -34.28
CA GLU A 164 -8.42 90.01 -33.16
C GLU A 164 -8.35 91.52 -32.90
N ALA A 165 -7.19 92.16 -33.11
CA ALA A 165 -7.05 93.60 -33.02
C ALA A 165 -7.74 94.33 -34.18
N GLU A 166 -7.75 93.75 -35.38
CA GLU A 166 -8.46 94.30 -36.56
C GLU A 166 -9.99 94.11 -36.48
N GLU A 167 -10.49 93.03 -35.86
CA GLU A 167 -11.94 92.82 -35.66
C GLU A 167 -12.53 93.66 -34.51
N ASN A 168 -11.70 94.09 -33.55
CA ASN A 168 -12.11 94.89 -32.39
C ASN A 168 -11.81 96.41 -32.54
N ALA A 169 -11.35 96.86 -33.71
CA ALA A 169 -11.07 98.26 -34.04
C ALA A 169 -12.16 98.87 -34.95
#